data_AF-A0A954WM52-F1
#
_entry.id   AF-A0A954WM52-F1
#
_cell.length_a   1.000
_cell.length_b   1.000
_cell.length_c   1.000
_cell.angle_alpha   90.00
_cell.angle_beta   90.00
_cell.angle_gamma   90.00
#
_symmetry.space_group_name_H-M   'P 1'
#
loop_
_entity.id
_entity.type
_entity.pdbx_description
1 polymer ?
#
loop_
_entity_poly.entity_id
_entity_poly.type
_entity_poly.pdbx_seq_one_letter_code
_entity_poly.pdbx_strand_id
1 'polypeptide(L)'
;MCAMQRRDWLKSVAVGGLAATGFGVPRLARADDATTPTPVDIGDRLELFVDQGLIERLSGEASRRLHHPTPAEVVLQHDQPWEGSGSGYHSVFQDGDRYRMYYKAWDLQASQGRVATNRHPLYCCHA
;
A
#
# COMPACT_ATOMS: atom_id res chain seq x y z
N MET A 1 -1.07 4.11 -28.86
CA MET A 1 -1.21 3.23 -27.68
C MET A 1 -1.39 4.13 -26.47
N CYS A 2 -2.64 4.34 -26.06
CA CYS A 2 -3.04 5.34 -25.06
C CYS A 2 -3.13 4.66 -23.69
N ALA A 3 -2.34 5.11 -22.72
CA ALA A 3 -2.40 4.64 -21.34
C ALA A 3 -3.71 5.12 -20.70
N MET A 4 -4.57 4.18 -20.33
CA MET A 4 -5.85 4.48 -19.70
C MET A 4 -5.61 4.82 -18.22
N GLN A 5 -6.08 5.98 -17.77
CA GLN A 5 -5.80 6.53 -16.45
C GLN A 5 -6.77 5.94 -15.40
N ARG A 6 -6.24 5.64 -14.21
CA ARG A 6 -6.90 4.96 -13.06
C ARG A 6 -8.26 5.55 -12.61
N ARG A 7 -8.65 6.73 -13.13
CA ARG A 7 -9.87 7.46 -12.78
C ARG A 7 -11.07 7.14 -13.70
N ASP A 8 -10.84 6.49 -14.84
CA ASP A 8 -11.88 6.25 -15.85
C ASP A 8 -12.68 4.95 -15.62
N TRP A 9 -12.16 4.05 -14.77
CA TRP A 9 -12.77 2.74 -14.50
C TRP A 9 -14.11 2.81 -13.74
N LEU A 10 -14.35 3.86 -12.94
CA LEU A 10 -15.53 3.97 -12.09
C LEU A 10 -16.84 4.34 -12.82
N LYS A 11 -16.82 4.55 -14.14
CA LYS A 11 -17.99 5.04 -14.90
C LYS A 11 -18.73 3.96 -15.70
N SER A 12 -18.33 2.69 -15.64
CA SER A 12 -18.91 1.64 -16.50
C SER A 12 -19.44 0.45 -15.71
N VAL A 13 -20.57 0.63 -15.03
CA VAL A 13 -21.47 -0.49 -14.72
C VAL A 13 -22.87 -0.09 -15.19
N ALA A 14 -23.21 -0.51 -16.40
CA ALA A 14 -24.56 -0.37 -16.96
C ALA A 14 -25.42 -1.55 -16.49
N VAL A 15 -26.63 -1.23 -16.05
CA VAL A 15 -27.69 -2.18 -15.68
C VAL A 15 -28.19 -2.87 -16.97
N GLY A 16 -28.15 -4.21 -16.99
CA GLY A 16 -28.70 -5.01 -18.07
C GLY A 16 -29.53 -6.16 -17.51
N GLY A 17 -30.85 -6.01 -17.54
CA GLY A 17 -31.80 -7.10 -17.26
C GLY A 17 -32.01 -7.98 -18.50
N LEU A 18 -32.36 -9.24 -18.29
CA LEU A 18 -32.96 -10.08 -19.33
C LEU A 18 -33.88 -11.16 -18.76
N ALA A 19 -34.99 -11.32 -19.48
CA ALA A 19 -36.20 -12.03 -19.13
C ALA A 19 -36.08 -13.56 -19.15
N ALA A 20 -36.94 -14.21 -18.36
CA ALA A 20 -37.10 -15.65 -18.28
C ALA A 20 -37.96 -16.21 -19.43
N THR A 21 -37.53 -17.33 -20.03
CA THR A 21 -38.43 -18.31 -20.66
C THR A 21 -37.95 -19.72 -20.33
N GLY A 22 -38.87 -20.53 -19.81
CA GLY A 22 -38.58 -21.80 -19.14
C GLY A 22 -38.30 -22.98 -20.07
N PHE A 23 -37.46 -23.88 -19.57
CA PHE A 23 -37.39 -25.30 -19.92
C PHE A 23 -37.09 -26.08 -18.63
N GLY A 24 -37.89 -27.10 -18.34
CA GLY A 24 -37.76 -27.93 -17.14
C GLY A 24 -36.46 -28.74 -17.16
N VAL A 25 -35.50 -28.34 -16.33
CA VAL A 25 -34.27 -29.09 -16.06
C VAL A 25 -34.52 -29.96 -14.83
N PRO A 26 -34.14 -31.25 -14.83
CA PRO A 26 -34.27 -32.10 -13.65
C PRO A 26 -33.50 -31.45 -12.49
N ARG A 27 -34.11 -31.47 -11.29
CA ARG A 27 -33.52 -30.95 -10.06
C ARG A 27 -32.34 -31.86 -9.67
N LEU A 28 -31.17 -31.59 -10.22
CA LEU A 28 -29.91 -32.08 -9.69
C LEU A 28 -29.89 -31.71 -8.21
N ALA A 29 -29.62 -32.70 -7.37
CA ALA A 29 -29.42 -32.51 -5.94
C ALA A 29 -28.46 -31.34 -5.76
N ARG A 30 -28.89 -30.34 -5.00
CA ARG A 30 -28.12 -29.14 -4.71
C ARG A 30 -26.91 -29.58 -3.89
N ALA A 31 -25.79 -29.83 -4.56
CA ALA A 31 -24.50 -29.76 -3.91
C ALA A 31 -24.28 -28.30 -3.49
N ASP A 32 -23.73 -28.17 -2.30
CA ASP A 32 -23.30 -26.94 -1.64
C ASP A 32 -24.45 -26.15 -1.02
N ASP A 33 -24.69 -26.49 0.24
CA ASP A 33 -25.15 -25.51 1.23
C ASP A 33 -24.06 -24.44 1.34
N ALA A 34 -24.08 -23.51 0.37
CA ALA A 34 -23.22 -22.35 0.34
C ALA A 34 -23.61 -21.50 1.56
N THR A 35 -22.97 -21.76 2.69
CA THR A 35 -22.99 -20.89 3.86
C THR A 35 -22.52 -19.53 3.38
N THR A 36 -23.48 -18.63 3.16
CA THR A 36 -23.17 -17.25 2.80
C THR A 36 -22.48 -16.66 4.02
N PRO A 37 -21.20 -16.28 3.93
CA PRO A 37 -20.48 -15.76 5.08
C PRO A 37 -21.23 -14.52 5.59
N THR A 38 -21.49 -14.47 6.89
CA THR A 38 -22.12 -13.32 7.52
C THR A 38 -21.23 -12.09 7.29
N PRO A 39 -21.75 -10.99 6.73
CA PRO A 39 -20.96 -9.79 6.52
C PRO A 39 -20.31 -9.32 7.82
N VAL A 40 -19.01 -9.07 7.78
CA VAL A 40 -18.26 -8.54 8.92
C VAL A 40 -18.55 -7.05 9.04
N ASP A 41 -18.93 -6.58 10.23
CA ASP A 41 -19.06 -5.14 10.52
C ASP A 41 -17.68 -4.50 10.71
N ILE A 42 -17.31 -3.63 9.76
CA ILE A 42 -16.02 -2.92 9.74
C ILE A 42 -16.15 -1.53 10.39
N GLY A 43 -17.35 -0.95 10.40
CA GLY A 43 -17.57 0.45 10.79
C GLY A 43 -16.65 1.42 10.03
N ASP A 44 -16.02 2.33 10.76
CA ASP A 44 -15.13 3.38 10.23
C ASP A 44 -13.64 3.00 10.23
N ARG A 45 -13.31 1.71 10.41
CA ARG A 45 -11.91 1.27 10.50
C ARG A 45 -11.25 1.23 9.11
N LEU A 46 -10.00 1.70 9.04
CA LEU A 46 -9.15 1.49 7.87
C LEU A 46 -8.59 0.07 7.90
N GLU A 47 -9.02 -0.78 6.97
CA GLU A 47 -8.60 -2.18 6.87
C GLU A 47 -7.72 -2.45 5.64
N LEU A 48 -6.81 -3.42 5.76
CA LEU A 48 -5.95 -3.86 4.67
C LEU A 48 -6.55 -5.07 3.95
N PHE A 49 -6.58 -5.02 2.61
CA PHE A 49 -7.13 -6.10 1.75
C PHE A 49 -6.10 -7.22 1.47
N VAL A 50 -5.50 -7.76 2.52
CA VAL A 50 -4.36 -8.70 2.40
C VAL A 50 -4.75 -10.17 2.56
N ASP A 51 -5.88 -10.46 3.21
CA ASP A 51 -6.35 -11.81 3.55
C ASP A 51 -7.78 -12.11 3.05
N GLN A 52 -8.28 -13.32 3.27
CA GLN A 52 -9.62 -13.75 2.85
C GLN A 52 -10.74 -13.34 3.82
N GLY A 53 -10.43 -12.63 4.91
CA GLY A 53 -11.42 -12.19 5.89
C GLY A 53 -12.35 -11.11 5.33
N LEU A 54 -11.83 -10.24 4.45
CA LEU A 54 -12.58 -9.16 3.81
C LEU A 54 -12.83 -9.37 2.31
N ILE A 55 -12.28 -10.44 1.73
CA ILE A 55 -12.39 -10.74 0.30
C ILE A 55 -13.00 -12.13 0.17
N GLU A 56 -14.27 -12.17 -0.20
CA GLU A 56 -15.00 -13.40 -0.47
C GLU A 56 -14.44 -14.12 -1.72
N ARG A 57 -14.18 -13.37 -2.81
CA ARG A 57 -13.72 -13.94 -4.07
C ARG A 57 -12.87 -12.98 -4.89
N LEU A 58 -11.84 -13.53 -5.53
CA LEU A 58 -11.14 -12.92 -6.66
C LEU A 58 -11.50 -13.69 -7.94
N SER A 59 -11.69 -12.98 -9.05
CA SER A 59 -12.07 -13.58 -10.33
C SER A 59 -11.37 -12.90 -11.51
N GLY A 60 -11.32 -13.59 -12.66
CA GLY A 60 -10.58 -13.13 -13.82
C GLY A 60 -9.07 -13.07 -13.53
N GLU A 61 -8.45 -11.95 -13.86
CA GLU A 61 -7.01 -11.72 -13.67
C GLU A 61 -6.65 -11.13 -12.28
N ALA A 62 -7.66 -10.91 -11.43
CA ALA A 62 -7.44 -10.32 -10.11
C ALA A 62 -6.61 -11.26 -9.22
N SER A 63 -5.50 -10.74 -8.69
CA SER A 63 -4.59 -11.48 -7.81
C SER A 63 -3.99 -10.55 -6.76
N ARG A 64 -3.69 -11.10 -5.59
CA ARG A 64 -2.87 -10.39 -4.59
C ARG A 64 -1.42 -10.57 -4.95
N ARG A 65 -0.69 -9.46 -5.00
CA ARG A 65 0.73 -9.46 -5.32
C ARG A 65 1.44 -8.60 -4.30
N LEU A 66 2.53 -9.12 -3.76
CA LEU A 66 3.46 -8.29 -3.02
C LEU A 66 4.16 -7.38 -4.04
N HIS A 67 4.09 -6.07 -3.81
CA HIS A 67 4.86 -5.14 -4.61
C HIS A 67 6.33 -5.31 -4.26
N HIS A 68 7.13 -5.67 -5.25
CA HIS A 68 8.58 -5.67 -5.10
C HIS A 68 9.11 -4.27 -5.40
N PRO A 69 9.91 -3.68 -4.50
CA PRO A 69 10.60 -2.44 -4.81
C PRO A 69 11.51 -2.69 -6.02
N THR A 70 11.38 -1.85 -7.04
CA THR A 70 12.36 -1.81 -8.13
C THR A 70 13.56 -1.01 -7.64
N PRO A 71 14.78 -1.59 -7.62
CA PRO A 71 15.97 -0.82 -7.30
C PRO A 71 16.06 0.39 -8.25
N ALA A 72 16.12 1.58 -7.67
CA ALA A 72 16.38 2.82 -8.39
C ALA A 72 17.81 3.28 -8.10
N GLU A 73 18.29 4.26 -8.87
CA GLU A 73 19.60 4.87 -8.63
C GLU A 73 19.62 5.62 -7.29
N VAL A 74 20.82 5.86 -6.76
CA VAL A 74 20.98 6.60 -5.51
C VAL A 74 20.57 8.06 -5.73
N VAL A 75 19.41 8.45 -5.19
CA VAL A 75 18.85 9.81 -5.33
C VAL A 75 19.28 10.76 -4.21
N LEU A 76 19.79 10.22 -3.09
CA LEU A 76 20.23 10.98 -1.93
C LEU A 76 21.37 10.25 -1.25
N GLN A 77 22.49 10.95 -1.02
CA GLN A 77 23.64 10.46 -0.27
C GLN A 77 23.81 11.29 0.98
N HIS A 78 24.10 10.62 2.10
CA HIS A 78 24.42 11.26 3.37
C HIS A 78 25.95 11.26 3.57
N ASP A 79 26.63 12.26 3.03
CA ASP A 79 28.08 12.40 3.02
C ASP A 79 28.62 13.54 3.91
N GLN A 80 27.73 14.29 4.57
CA GLN A 80 28.09 15.43 5.39
C GLN A 80 28.53 14.99 6.79
N PRO A 81 29.50 15.68 7.41
CA PRO A 81 30.09 15.24 8.67
C PRO A 81 29.12 15.24 9.86
N TRP A 82 28.01 15.99 9.78
CA TRP A 82 26.97 16.04 10.81
C TRP A 82 25.90 14.94 10.67
N GLU A 83 25.86 14.24 9.54
CA GLU A 83 24.82 13.25 9.24
C GLU A 83 24.98 11.94 10.04
N GLY A 84 26.22 11.60 10.39
CA GLY A 84 26.55 10.42 11.17
C GLY A 84 26.13 9.11 10.49
N SER A 85 26.08 8.02 11.26
CA SER A 85 25.64 6.70 10.77
C SER A 85 24.11 6.53 10.67
N GLY A 86 23.33 7.46 11.23
CA GLY A 86 21.89 7.37 11.37
C GLY A 86 21.18 8.62 10.85
N SER A 87 21.01 8.70 9.53
CA SER A 87 20.22 9.74 8.87
C SER A 87 18.90 9.18 8.34
N GLY A 88 17.81 9.92 8.53
CA GLY A 88 16.48 9.45 8.14
C GLY A 88 15.34 10.39 8.53
N TYR A 89 14.10 9.88 8.48
CA TYR A 89 12.88 10.65 8.74
C TYR A 89 12.71 11.86 7.80
N HIS A 90 13.01 11.66 6.52
CA HIS A 90 12.84 12.65 5.47
C HIS A 90 11.38 13.10 5.36
N SER A 91 11.14 14.39 5.59
CA SER A 91 9.87 15.06 5.35
C SER A 91 10.05 15.98 4.14
N VAL A 92 9.44 15.60 3.02
CA VAL A 92 9.50 16.35 1.76
C VAL A 92 8.16 17.01 1.49
N PHE A 93 8.17 18.31 1.21
CA PHE A 93 6.98 19.05 0.81
C PHE A 93 7.30 20.07 -0.27
N GLN A 94 6.28 20.41 -1.05
CA GLN A 94 6.39 21.44 -2.08
C GLN A 94 6.23 22.82 -1.43
N ASP A 95 7.17 23.71 -1.67
CA ASP A 95 7.14 25.13 -1.31
C ASP A 95 7.32 25.95 -2.60
N GLY A 96 6.20 26.40 -3.17
CA GLY A 96 6.18 27.10 -4.45
C GLY A 96 6.65 26.22 -5.62
N ASP A 97 7.73 26.65 -6.28
CA ASP A 97 8.38 25.99 -7.41
C ASP A 97 9.43 24.95 -7.00
N ARG A 98 9.69 24.80 -5.69
CA ARG A 98 10.71 23.89 -5.15
C ARG A 98 10.11 22.83 -4.23
N TYR A 99 10.82 21.74 -4.11
CA TYR A 99 10.63 20.80 -3.01
C TYR A 99 11.67 21.09 -1.93
N ARG A 100 11.24 21.08 -0.68
CA ARG A 100 12.12 21.18 0.50
C ARG A 100 12.08 19.88 1.25
N MET A 101 13.22 19.51 1.81
CA MET A 101 13.36 18.32 2.63
C MET A 101 13.95 18.69 3.98
N TYR A 102 13.33 18.19 5.04
CA TYR A 102 13.90 18.20 6.39
C TYR A 102 14.13 16.76 6.83
N TYR A 103 15.24 16.52 7.51
CA TYR A 103 15.60 15.18 7.96
C TYR A 103 16.37 15.23 9.27
N LYS A 104 16.41 14.09 9.96
CA LYS A 104 17.19 13.94 11.19
C LYS A 104 18.53 13.30 10.86
N ALA A 105 19.55 13.78 11.54
CA ALA A 105 20.92 13.31 11.45
C ALA A 105 21.45 12.97 12.84
N TRP A 106 22.05 11.80 12.96
CA TRP A 106 22.53 11.28 14.23
C TRP A 106 23.69 10.30 14.01
N ASP A 107 24.62 10.25 14.97
CA ASP A 107 25.68 9.25 14.94
C ASP A 107 25.41 8.16 15.97
N LEU A 108 25.05 6.99 15.46
CA LEU A 108 24.73 5.80 16.23
C LEU A 108 25.95 4.87 16.25
N GLN A 109 26.52 4.66 17.43
CA GLN A 109 27.61 3.71 17.63
C GLN A 109 27.06 2.47 18.34
N ALA A 110 26.82 1.42 17.58
CA ALA A 110 26.39 0.14 18.12
C ALA A 110 27.58 -0.59 18.78
N SER A 111 27.40 -0.99 20.03
CA SER A 111 28.26 -1.88 20.80
C SER A 111 27.40 -2.99 21.40
N GLN A 112 28.01 -4.07 21.91
CA GLN A 112 27.26 -5.23 22.40
C GLN A 112 26.19 -4.82 23.43
N GLY A 113 24.91 -4.89 23.02
CA GLY A 113 23.74 -4.55 23.84
C GLY A 113 23.54 -3.06 24.12
N ARG A 114 24.28 -2.15 23.50
CA ARG A 114 24.18 -0.69 23.72
C ARG A 114 24.35 0.11 22.44
N VAL A 115 23.62 1.22 22.34
CA VAL A 115 23.79 2.21 21.27
C VAL A 115 24.19 3.53 21.92
N ALA A 116 25.40 4.00 21.62
CA ALA A 116 25.86 5.32 22.04
C ALA A 116 25.50 6.36 20.98
N THR A 117 25.08 7.54 21.44
CA THR A 117 24.61 8.66 20.60
C THR A 117 25.30 9.98 20.95
N ASN A 118 26.46 9.90 21.59
CA ASN A 118 27.14 11.04 22.22
C ASN A 118 28.30 11.63 21.39
N ARG A 119 28.53 11.19 20.14
CA ARG A 119 29.55 11.77 19.26
C ARG A 119 29.20 13.21 18.86
N HIS A 120 27.92 13.48 18.58
CA HIS A 120 27.38 14.83 18.36
C HIS A 120 25.89 14.87 18.70
N PRO A 121 25.29 16.06 18.94
CA PRO A 121 23.86 16.16 19.18
C PRO A 121 23.04 15.66 17.98
N LEU A 122 21.76 15.41 18.22
CA LEU A 122 20.81 15.19 17.14
C LEU A 122 20.62 16.49 16.37
N TYR A 123 20.79 16.42 15.05
CA TYR A 123 20.57 17.55 14.15
C TYR A 123 19.25 17.42 13.41
N CYS A 124 18.62 18.57 13.18
CA CYS A 124 17.59 18.72 12.16
C CYS A 124 18.25 19.40 10.96
N CYS A 125 18.35 18.67 9.86
CA CYS A 125 19.01 19.10 8.63
C CYS A 125 17.97 19.50 7.58
N HIS A 126 18.40 20.27 6.59
CA HIS A 126 17.55 20.69 5.48
C HIS A 126 18.29 20.55 4.14
N ALA A 127 17.53 20.29 3.07
CA ALA A 127 17.96 20.32 1.69
C ALA A 127 16.86 20.93 0.79
#